data_AF-A0A920HEH3-F1
#
_entry.id   AF-A0A920HEH3-F1
#
_cell.length_a   1.000
_cell.length_b   1.000
_cell.length_c   1.000
_cell.angle_alpha   90.00
_cell.angle_beta   90.00
_cell.angle_gamma   90.00
#
_symmetry.space_group_name_H-M   'P 1'
#
loop_
_entity.id
_entity.type
_entity.pdbx_description
1 polymer ?
#
loop_
_entity_poly.entity_id
_entity_poly.type
_entity_poly.pdbx_seq_one_letter_code
_entity_poly.pdbx_strand_id
1 'polypeptide(L)'
;MLINDLDIDLGKSPEEILNNLENKCFGKKDLLKSKKVSSNETYEKLVRNVNSTKPARFNSDPKLLYGASGSAGKVAVFAVRLKTYPSAKRNQVFYVGANHPDTFWKIRKDVLKILNVSCCRRLYAQGLL
;
A
#
# COMPACT_ATOMS: atom_id res chain seq x y z
N MET A 1 5.01 -26.43 0.87
CA MET A 1 4.06 -26.17 -0.24
C MET A 1 4.23 -24.73 -0.69
N LEU A 2 4.41 -24.49 -1.98
CA LEU A 2 4.48 -23.14 -2.56
C LEU A 2 3.07 -22.67 -2.92
N ILE A 3 2.74 -21.42 -2.61
CA ILE A 3 1.43 -20.80 -2.91
C ILE A 3 1.67 -19.60 -3.81
N ASN A 4 1.09 -19.59 -5.00
CA ASN A 4 1.09 -18.44 -5.89
C ASN A 4 -0.15 -17.57 -5.64
N ASP A 5 0.06 -16.43 -4.98
CA ASP A 5 -0.99 -15.45 -4.65
C ASP A 5 -0.84 -14.12 -5.40
N LEU A 6 -0.09 -14.12 -6.52
CA LEU A 6 0.22 -12.91 -7.30
C LEU A 6 -0.88 -12.50 -8.28
N ASP A 7 -1.90 -13.36 -8.48
CA ASP A 7 -2.91 -13.24 -9.54
C ASP A 7 -2.25 -13.17 -10.94
N ILE A 8 -1.21 -13.99 -11.14
CA ILE A 8 -0.50 -14.22 -12.40
C ILE A 8 -0.44 -15.74 -12.59
N ASP A 9 -0.85 -16.26 -13.74
CA ASP A 9 -0.64 -17.66 -14.08
C ASP A 9 0.85 -17.90 -14.33
N LEU A 10 1.48 -18.71 -13.47
CA LEU A 10 2.90 -19.03 -13.51
C LEU A 10 3.14 -20.55 -13.66
N GLY A 11 2.11 -21.33 -13.95
CA GLY A 11 2.18 -22.79 -13.97
C GLY A 11 1.64 -23.45 -12.69
N LYS A 12 1.81 -24.77 -12.60
CA LYS A 12 1.14 -25.60 -11.58
C LYS A 12 2.11 -26.21 -10.57
N SER A 13 3.35 -26.47 -10.99
CA SER A 13 4.40 -26.99 -10.11
C SER A 13 5.23 -25.86 -9.47
N PRO A 14 5.83 -26.08 -8.28
CA PRO A 14 6.73 -25.10 -7.68
C PRO A 14 7.89 -24.69 -8.59
N GLU A 15 8.48 -25.64 -9.32
CA GLU A 15 9.60 -25.45 -10.24
C GLU A 15 9.21 -24.56 -11.41
N GLU A 16 8.04 -24.80 -12.03
CA GLU A 16 7.50 -23.94 -13.08
C GLU A 16 7.25 -22.52 -12.57
N ILE A 17 6.62 -22.39 -11.39
CA ILE A 17 6.29 -21.07 -10.83
C ILE A 17 7.56 -20.24 -10.58
N LEU A 18 8.57 -20.86 -9.96
CA LEU A 18 9.84 -20.19 -9.68
C LEU A 18 10.61 -19.86 -10.96
N ASN A 19 10.72 -20.80 -11.90
CA ASN A 19 11.41 -20.58 -13.18
C ASN A 19 10.73 -19.47 -14.00
N ASN A 20 9.40 -19.44 -14.06
CA ASN A 20 8.67 -18.41 -14.80
C ASN A 20 8.79 -17.04 -14.12
N LEU A 21 8.81 -17.01 -12.79
CA LEU A 21 9.01 -15.77 -12.03
C LEU A 21 10.43 -15.21 -12.23
N GLU A 22 11.45 -16.05 -12.09
CA GLU A 22 12.87 -15.68 -12.24
C GLU A 22 13.18 -15.18 -13.66
N ASN A 23 12.75 -15.93 -14.67
CA ASN A 23 13.02 -15.61 -16.07
C ASN A 23 12.01 -14.61 -16.67
N LYS A 24 11.05 -14.12 -15.88
CA LYS A 24 9.99 -13.20 -16.32
C LYS A 24 9.16 -13.76 -17.49
N CYS A 25 8.93 -15.07 -17.50
CA CYS A 25 8.14 -15.77 -18.51
C CYS A 25 6.63 -15.63 -18.23
N PHE A 26 6.13 -14.40 -18.22
CA PHE A 26 4.71 -14.08 -18.09
C PHE A 26 4.41 -12.71 -18.71
N GLY A 27 3.17 -12.52 -19.17
CA GLY A 27 2.74 -11.30 -19.84
C GLY A 27 1.33 -10.86 -19.42
N LYS A 28 0.78 -9.87 -20.14
CA LYS A 28 -0.54 -9.30 -19.83
C LYS A 28 -1.67 -10.34 -19.86
N LYS A 29 -1.56 -11.34 -20.74
CA LYS A 29 -2.56 -12.42 -20.90
C LYS A 29 -2.62 -13.34 -19.67
N ASP A 30 -1.51 -13.45 -18.93
CA ASP A 30 -1.37 -14.33 -17.78
C ASP A 30 -1.85 -13.63 -16.49
N LEU A 31 -2.17 -12.33 -16.56
CA LEU A 31 -2.74 -11.58 -15.45
C LEU A 31 -4.21 -11.98 -15.25
N LEU A 32 -4.51 -12.51 -14.07
CA LEU A 32 -5.87 -12.89 -13.70
C LEU A 32 -6.69 -11.65 -13.32
N LYS A 33 -7.98 -11.66 -13.66
CA LYS A 33 -8.93 -10.65 -13.15
C LYS A 33 -9.10 -10.87 -11.64
N SER A 34 -8.65 -9.91 -10.86
CA SER A 34 -8.65 -9.99 -9.40
C SER A 34 -9.45 -8.86 -8.76
N LYS A 35 -10.10 -9.18 -7.64
CA LYS A 35 -10.71 -8.21 -6.71
C LYS A 35 -9.81 -7.95 -5.49
N LYS A 36 -8.64 -8.59 -5.41
CA LYS A 36 -7.70 -8.40 -4.30
C LYS A 36 -7.11 -6.99 -4.34
N VAL A 37 -6.82 -6.47 -3.16
CA VAL A 37 -6.19 -5.17 -2.99
C VAL A 37 -4.69 -5.35 -2.78
N SER A 38 -3.90 -4.50 -3.41
CA SER A 38 -2.43 -4.51 -3.32
C SER A 38 -1.88 -3.29 -2.55
N SER A 39 -2.76 -2.61 -1.80
CA SER A 39 -2.45 -1.52 -0.87
C SER A 39 -3.65 -1.25 0.07
N ASN A 40 -3.45 -0.55 1.18
CA ASN A 40 -4.56 -0.18 2.08
C ASN A 40 -5.34 1.03 1.54
N GLU A 41 -6.45 0.76 0.84
CA GLU A 41 -7.31 1.79 0.21
C GLU A 41 -8.08 2.66 1.22
N THR A 42 -8.15 2.25 2.49
CA THR A 42 -8.89 2.97 3.54
C THR A 42 -8.00 3.84 4.41
N TYR A 43 -6.67 3.75 4.25
CA TYR A 43 -5.72 4.38 5.17
C TYR A 43 -5.88 5.90 5.25
N GLU A 44 -6.17 6.55 4.13
CA GLU A 44 -6.45 7.99 4.07
C GLU A 44 -7.56 8.41 5.05
N LYS A 45 -8.66 7.65 5.09
CA LYS A 45 -9.79 7.94 5.97
C LYS A 45 -9.43 7.72 7.44
N LEU A 46 -8.65 6.67 7.72
CA LEU A 46 -8.21 6.34 9.08
C LEU A 46 -7.27 7.40 9.65
N VAL A 47 -6.25 7.81 8.88
CA VAL A 47 -5.26 8.81 9.35
C VAL A 47 -5.87 10.20 9.51
N ARG A 48 -6.87 10.56 8.70
CA ARG A 48 -7.59 11.83 8.81
C ARG A 48 -8.64 11.86 9.92
N ASN A 49 -9.03 10.71 10.48
CA ASN A 49 -9.95 10.65 11.61
C ASN A 49 -9.24 10.99 12.94
N VAL A 50 -8.87 12.26 13.11
CA VAL A 50 -8.07 12.74 14.25
C VAL A 50 -8.80 12.74 15.59
N ASN A 51 -10.12 12.49 15.59
CA ASN A 51 -10.92 12.37 16.80
C ASN A 51 -11.17 10.88 17.17
N SER A 52 -10.62 9.93 16.42
CA SER A 52 -10.76 8.51 16.75
C SER A 52 -10.06 8.19 18.07
N THR A 53 -10.72 7.39 18.90
CA THR A 53 -10.11 6.79 20.11
C THR A 53 -9.24 5.57 19.78
N LYS A 54 -9.22 5.14 18.51
CA LYS A 54 -8.41 4.01 18.03
C LYS A 54 -7.17 4.53 17.29
N PRO A 55 -6.02 3.84 17.41
CA PRO A 55 -4.84 4.18 16.61
C PRO A 55 -5.14 4.02 15.12
N ALA A 56 -4.57 4.90 14.29
CA ALA A 56 -4.73 4.83 12.83
C ALA A 56 -4.04 3.60 12.21
N ARG A 57 -3.00 3.06 12.86
CA ARG A 57 -2.31 1.82 12.48
C ARG A 57 -1.64 1.21 13.72
N PHE A 58 -1.63 -0.11 13.78
CA PHE A 58 -0.79 -0.89 14.70
C PHE A 58 -0.43 -2.22 14.02
N ASN A 59 0.55 -2.95 14.55
CA ASN A 59 1.10 -4.14 13.88
C ASN A 59 0.12 -5.32 13.90
N SER A 60 -0.63 -5.49 14.98
CA SER A 60 -1.60 -6.59 15.14
C SER A 60 -3.01 -6.23 14.70
N ASP A 61 -3.16 -5.28 13.75
CA ASP A 61 -4.48 -4.96 13.20
C ASP A 61 -4.93 -6.10 12.28
N PRO A 62 -5.96 -6.89 12.66
CA PRO A 62 -6.36 -8.06 11.88
C PRO A 62 -6.81 -7.71 10.46
N LYS A 63 -7.17 -6.45 10.19
CA LYS A 63 -7.54 -5.99 8.84
C LYS A 63 -6.36 -5.90 7.89
N LEU A 64 -5.12 -5.89 8.40
CA LEU A 64 -3.89 -5.72 7.64
C LEU A 64 -3.04 -7.01 7.58
N LEU A 65 -3.49 -8.08 8.22
CA LEU A 65 -2.79 -9.36 8.28
C LEU A 65 -3.40 -10.32 7.25
N TYR A 66 -2.65 -10.64 6.19
CA TYR A 66 -3.06 -11.59 5.17
C TYR A 66 -1.87 -12.06 4.34
N GLY A 67 -1.73 -13.38 4.16
CA GLY A 67 -0.66 -13.98 3.36
C GLY A 67 0.73 -13.51 3.82
N ALA A 68 1.45 -12.83 2.92
CA ALA A 68 2.75 -12.22 3.21
C ALA A 68 2.67 -11.01 4.15
N SER A 69 1.56 -10.26 4.12
CA SER A 69 1.36 -9.04 4.90
C SER A 69 1.23 -9.36 6.38
N GLY A 70 2.20 -8.90 7.18
CA GLY A 70 2.22 -9.17 8.62
C GLY A 70 2.68 -10.58 9.00
N SER A 71 3.30 -11.32 8.08
CA SER A 71 3.78 -12.69 8.32
C SER A 71 4.92 -12.79 9.33
N ALA A 72 5.66 -11.70 9.59
CA ALA A 72 6.76 -11.65 10.56
C ALA A 72 7.78 -12.80 10.43
N GLY A 73 8.12 -13.17 9.19
CA GLY A 73 9.08 -14.25 8.89
C GLY A 73 8.53 -15.67 9.09
N LYS A 74 7.24 -15.84 9.38
CA LYS A 74 6.59 -17.16 9.47
C LYS A 74 6.39 -17.83 8.11
N VAL A 75 6.58 -17.08 7.01
CA VAL A 75 6.57 -17.57 5.64
C VAL A 75 7.78 -17.02 4.89
N ALA A 76 8.31 -17.82 3.96
CA ALA A 76 9.28 -17.35 2.98
C ALA A 76 8.53 -16.68 1.81
N VAL A 77 8.81 -15.41 1.54
CA VAL A 77 8.15 -14.63 0.48
C VAL A 77 9.11 -14.49 -0.70
N PHE A 78 8.71 -15.00 -1.86
CA PHE A 78 9.52 -14.92 -3.10
C PHE A 78 9.21 -13.67 -3.92
N ALA A 79 7.95 -13.25 -3.96
CA ALA A 79 7.51 -12.07 -4.69
C ALA A 79 6.25 -11.46 -4.08
N VAL A 80 6.03 -10.17 -4.37
CA VAL A 80 4.83 -9.42 -4.02
C VAL A 80 4.37 -8.58 -5.19
N ARG A 81 3.06 -8.42 -5.34
CA ARG A 81 2.44 -7.53 -6.33
C ARG A 81 1.84 -6.33 -5.63
N LEU A 82 2.41 -5.14 -5.85
CA LEU A 82 2.02 -3.91 -5.17
C LEU A 82 1.50 -2.86 -6.15
N LYS A 83 0.51 -2.10 -5.71
CA LYS A 83 0.06 -0.89 -6.41
C LYS A 83 1.12 0.20 -6.23
N THR A 84 1.52 0.83 -7.33
CA THR A 84 2.38 2.01 -7.30
C THR A 84 1.54 3.29 -7.38
N TYR A 85 2.14 4.41 -6.99
CA TYR A 85 1.52 5.72 -7.02
C TYR A 85 2.35 6.69 -7.86
N PRO A 86 1.70 7.64 -8.53
CA PRO A 86 2.38 8.71 -9.23
C PRO A 86 3.28 9.52 -8.29
N SER A 87 4.50 9.83 -8.76
CA SER A 87 5.44 10.61 -7.98
C SER A 87 4.94 12.04 -7.76
N ALA A 88 5.32 12.64 -6.64
CA ALA A 88 5.01 14.04 -6.35
C ALA A 88 5.74 14.96 -7.34
N LYS A 89 5.02 15.95 -7.90
CA LYS A 89 5.61 16.89 -8.88
C LYS A 89 6.60 17.88 -8.25
N ARG A 90 6.39 18.24 -6.99
CA ARG A 90 7.22 19.17 -6.22
C ARG A 90 7.21 18.73 -4.77
N ASN A 91 8.39 18.72 -4.16
CA ASN A 91 8.57 18.44 -2.73
C ASN A 91 9.21 19.66 -2.08
N GLN A 92 8.73 20.03 -0.90
CA GLN A 92 9.31 21.09 -0.08
C GLN A 92 9.39 20.61 1.36
N VAL A 93 10.50 20.91 2.02
CA VAL A 93 10.73 20.59 3.43
C VAL A 93 10.70 21.89 4.23
N PHE A 94 9.94 21.89 5.32
CA PHE A 94 9.86 23.00 6.26
C PHE A 94 10.50 22.56 7.57
N TYR A 95 11.44 23.37 8.07
CA TYR A 95 12.00 23.17 9.41
C TYR A 95 11.16 23.99 10.40
N VAL A 96 10.54 23.32 11.37
CA VAL A 96 9.63 23.93 12.35
C VAL A 96 10.10 23.56 13.74
N GLY A 97 10.38 24.57 14.56
CA GLY A 97 10.70 24.42 15.98
C GLY A 97 9.59 25.00 16.85
N ALA A 98 9.35 24.39 18.01
CA ALA A 98 8.41 24.90 19.00
C ALA A 98 8.90 24.56 20.41
N ASN A 99 8.66 25.48 21.36
CA ASN A 99 9.01 25.29 22.77
C ASN A 99 7.88 24.62 23.58
N HIS A 100 6.76 24.28 22.95
CA HIS A 100 5.62 23.59 23.59
C HIS A 100 5.16 22.40 22.74
N PRO A 101 4.90 21.23 23.35
CA PRO A 101 4.50 20.02 22.62
C PRO A 101 3.15 20.16 21.92
N ASP A 102 2.22 20.95 22.50
CA ASP A 102 0.89 21.17 21.95
C ASP A 102 0.90 21.83 20.56
N THR A 103 1.97 22.56 20.23
CA THR A 103 2.14 23.18 18.91
C THR A 103 2.16 22.12 17.81
N PHE A 104 2.93 21.03 17.97
CA PHE A 104 2.99 19.96 16.97
C PHE A 104 1.70 19.15 16.91
N TRP A 105 1.01 18.99 18.05
CA TRP A 105 -0.30 18.36 18.08
C TRP A 105 -1.34 19.13 17.26
N LYS A 106 -1.38 20.45 17.41
CA LYS A 106 -2.26 21.34 16.65
C LYS A 106 -1.93 21.31 15.15
N ILE A 107 -0.65 21.47 14.79
CA ILE A 107 -0.19 21.40 13.39
C ILE A 107 -0.63 20.08 12.75
N ARG A 108 -0.39 18.94 13.41
CA ARG A 108 -0.81 17.62 12.91
C ARG A 108 -2.32 17.59 12.65
N LYS A 109 -3.14 18.04 13.61
CA LYS A 109 -4.61 18.03 13.48
C LYS A 109 -5.09 18.91 12.33
N ASP A 110 -4.55 20.12 12.22
CA ASP A 110 -4.93 21.08 11.19
C ASP A 110 -4.55 20.56 9.80
N VAL A 111 -3.34 20.01 9.64
CA VAL A 111 -2.89 19.36 8.40
C VAL A 111 -3.82 18.22 7.98
N LEU A 112 -4.20 17.34 8.91
CA LEU A 112 -5.04 16.18 8.60
C LEU A 112 -6.51 16.53 8.34
N LYS A 113 -7.02 17.63 8.90
CA LYS A 113 -8.40 18.09 8.70
C LYS A 113 -8.57 19.01 7.48
N ILE A 114 -7.67 19.98 7.32
CA ILE A 114 -7.89 21.15 6.46
C ILE A 114 -7.21 20.98 5.10
N LEU A 115 -6.03 20.36 5.06
CA LEU A 115 -5.29 20.25 3.80
C LEU A 115 -5.94 19.22 2.88
N ASN A 116 -6.61 19.75 1.85
CA ASN A 116 -7.05 19.00 0.68
C ASN A 116 -5.85 18.78 -0.25
N VAL A 117 -5.02 17.81 0.12
CA VAL A 117 -3.96 17.32 -0.75
C VAL A 117 -4.62 16.44 -1.82
N SER A 118 -4.90 17.02 -2.99
CA SER A 118 -5.51 16.34 -4.14
C SER A 118 -4.64 15.23 -4.75
N CYS A 119 -3.46 14.96 -4.18
CA CYS A 119 -2.47 14.02 -4.69
C CYS A 119 -2.93 12.55 -4.64
N CYS A 120 -3.82 12.16 -3.72
CA CYS A 120 -4.14 10.74 -3.52
C CYS A 120 -5.26 10.15 -4.41
N ARG A 121 -6.07 10.97 -5.11
CA ARG A 121 -7.27 10.47 -5.83
C ARG A 121 -7.42 10.87 -7.29
N ARG A 122 -6.57 11.75 -7.83
CA ARG A 122 -6.84 12.42 -9.12
C ARG A 122 -6.17 11.82 -10.37
N LEU A 123 -5.87 10.52 -10.38
CA LEU A 123 -5.21 9.87 -11.53
C LEU A 123 -5.93 8.63 -12.10
N TYR A 124 -7.23 8.46 -11.84
CA TYR A 124 -8.04 7.40 -12.45
C TYR A 124 -9.09 7.87 -13.47
N ALA A 125 -8.99 9.11 -13.95
CA ALA A 125 -9.90 9.60 -14.99
C ALA A 125 -9.18 10.53 -15.98
N GLN A 126 -8.20 10.00 -16.70
CA GLN A 126 -7.78 10.46 -18.04
C GLN A 126 -6.63 9.56 -18.52
N GLY A 127 -6.93 8.73 -19.52
CA GLY A 127 -5.99 7.78 -20.11
C GLY A 127 -6.68 6.62 -20.81
N LEU A 128 -7.71 6.93 -21.62
CA LEU A 128 -8.02 6.14 -22.80
C LEU A 128 -6.92 6.50 -23.81
N LEU A 129 -6.01 5.56 -24.04
CA LEU A 129 -5.34 5.23 -25.31
C LEU A 129 -4.70 3.84 -25.12
#